data_AF-A0A6I1QUZ1-F1
#
_entry.id   AF-A0A6I1QUZ1-F1
#
_cell.length_a   1.000
_cell.length_b   1.000
_cell.length_c   1.000
_cell.angle_alpha   90.00
_cell.angle_beta   90.00
_cell.angle_gamma   90.00
#
_symmetry.space_group_name_H-M   'P 1'
#
loop_
_entity.id
_entity.type
_entity.pdbx_description
1 polymer ?
#
loop_
_entity_poly.entity_id
_entity_poly.type
_entity_poly.pdbx_seq_one_letter_code
_entity_poly.pdbx_strand_id
1 'polypeptide(L)'
;MRNMTCTAKDQTAYQARRRYIRALLNGEDGAAFQVIDELLRARSSLGDLYLQLLTPALVRIGQLWCDEEIGVGLEKLASHLVLKHMDRLRGMYAHEERRLPNHVLVSCIEGEQHFIGARMVADLFLAKGWSVDFLGPDVPTPALFDTIKMRQPQLVALSVRTATGVGHARLLVEELTTLEAAPKIILGGQAMAQNEWAQDGACAVARDAVEGVDIAGKLLQLERPKAVLKEYLIGLGQQVRELRNRKGWTQEQLSECTQLTRASIVAVEGGKQNVSMDLVIRLANALETSPEDLLSGKRSLPS
;
A
#
# COMPACT_ATOMS: atom_id res chain seq x y z
N MET A 1 11.43 -36.96 9.44
CA MET A 1 10.07 -36.42 9.63
C MET A 1 10.08 -35.48 10.84
N ARG A 2 10.20 -34.16 10.63
CA ARG A 2 10.05 -33.17 11.71
C ARG A 2 8.59 -32.72 11.71
N ASN A 3 7.84 -33.10 12.74
CA ASN A 3 6.49 -32.59 12.96
C ASN A 3 6.57 -31.10 13.31
N MET A 4 6.21 -30.25 12.35
CA MET A 4 5.91 -28.84 12.60
C MET A 4 4.51 -28.77 13.25
N THR A 5 4.47 -28.45 14.54
CA THR A 5 3.22 -28.10 15.24
C THR A 5 2.72 -26.76 14.71
N CYS A 6 1.67 -26.82 13.89
CA CYS A 6 0.89 -25.68 13.38
C CYS A 6 0.22 -24.94 14.56
N THR A 7 0.38 -23.62 14.66
CA THR A 7 -0.27 -22.84 15.73
C THR A 7 -1.78 -22.66 15.45
N ALA A 8 -2.59 -22.29 16.45
CA ALA A 8 -4.03 -22.04 16.26
C ALA A 8 -4.31 -20.94 15.20
N LYS A 9 -3.39 -19.98 15.07
CA LYS A 9 -3.45 -18.90 14.07
C LYS A 9 -3.17 -19.45 12.66
N ASP A 10 -2.19 -20.33 12.53
CA ASP A 10 -1.86 -21.01 11.27
C ASP A 10 -3.00 -21.91 10.79
N GLN A 11 -3.67 -22.60 11.73
CA GLN A 11 -4.86 -23.41 11.46
C GLN A 11 -6.00 -22.56 10.89
N THR A 12 -6.22 -21.36 11.44
CA THR A 12 -7.27 -20.44 11.01
C THR A 12 -7.01 -19.89 9.61
N ALA A 13 -5.78 -19.44 9.34
CA ALA A 13 -5.36 -18.96 8.02
C ALA A 13 -5.46 -20.06 6.94
N TYR A 14 -5.10 -21.30 7.30
CA TYR A 14 -5.23 -22.45 6.42
C TYR A 14 -6.70 -22.73 6.04
N GLN A 15 -7.62 -22.70 7.01
CA GLN A 15 -9.05 -22.92 6.74
C GLN A 15 -9.66 -21.80 5.89
N ALA A 16 -9.33 -20.53 6.15
CA ALA A 16 -9.76 -19.41 5.33
C ALA A 16 -9.31 -19.58 3.88
N ARG A 17 -8.05 -19.94 3.66
CA ARG A 17 -7.50 -20.20 2.32
C ARG A 17 -8.20 -21.34 1.60
N ARG A 18 -8.48 -22.45 2.28
CA ARG A 18 -9.22 -23.57 1.69
C ARG A 18 -10.63 -23.18 1.27
N ARG A 19 -11.36 -22.45 2.13
CA ARG A 19 -12.69 -21.92 1.80
C ARG A 19 -12.64 -21.01 0.59
N TYR A 20 -11.66 -20.11 0.55
CA TYR A 20 -11.47 -19.17 -0.55
C TYR A 20 -11.18 -19.88 -1.88
N ILE A 21 -10.21 -20.81 -1.91
CA ILE A 21 -9.88 -21.60 -3.12
C ILE A 21 -11.11 -22.36 -3.62
N ARG A 22 -11.84 -23.04 -2.74
CA ARG A 22 -13.05 -23.77 -3.11
C ARG A 22 -14.09 -22.86 -3.75
N ALA A 23 -14.37 -21.72 -3.13
CA ALA A 23 -15.34 -20.76 -3.64
C ALA A 23 -14.92 -20.21 -5.02
N LEU A 24 -13.63 -19.90 -5.21
CA LEU A 24 -13.09 -19.47 -6.52
C LEU A 24 -13.30 -20.52 -7.61
N LEU A 25 -12.94 -21.78 -7.34
CA LEU A 25 -13.08 -22.88 -8.31
C LEU A 25 -14.54 -23.21 -8.63
N ASN A 26 -15.46 -22.95 -7.70
CA ASN A 26 -16.90 -23.12 -7.90
C ASN A 26 -17.59 -21.91 -8.54
N GLY A 27 -16.87 -20.80 -8.77
CA GLY A 27 -17.48 -19.57 -9.29
C GLY A 27 -18.31 -18.78 -8.27
N GLU A 28 -18.18 -19.09 -6.98
CA GLU A 28 -18.98 -18.52 -5.89
C GLU A 28 -18.39 -17.17 -5.40
N ASP A 29 -18.50 -16.10 -6.20
CA ASP A 29 -18.00 -14.73 -5.89
C ASP A 29 -18.37 -14.28 -4.45
N GLY A 30 -19.64 -14.39 -4.08
CA GLY A 30 -20.12 -13.97 -2.77
C GLY A 30 -19.46 -14.73 -1.61
N ALA A 31 -19.35 -16.06 -1.72
CA ALA A 31 -18.72 -16.89 -0.69
C ALA A 31 -17.21 -16.64 -0.60
N ALA A 32 -16.55 -16.42 -1.74
CA ALA A 32 -15.13 -16.08 -1.78
C ALA A 32 -14.88 -14.71 -1.13
N PHE A 33 -15.68 -13.69 -1.46
CA PHE A 33 -15.54 -12.36 -0.88
C PHE A 33 -15.90 -12.33 0.61
N GLN A 34 -16.81 -13.18 1.08
CA GLN A 34 -17.12 -13.31 2.50
C GLN A 34 -15.88 -13.70 3.32
N VAL A 35 -14.99 -14.55 2.79
CA VAL A 35 -13.72 -14.88 3.46
C VAL A 35 -12.82 -13.65 3.60
N ILE A 36 -12.78 -12.79 2.57
CA ILE A 36 -12.03 -11.53 2.62
C ILE A 36 -12.62 -10.59 3.69
N ASP A 37 -13.94 -10.45 3.73
CA ASP A 37 -14.66 -9.60 4.70
C ASP A 37 -14.44 -10.07 6.15
N GLU A 38 -14.44 -11.40 6.39
CA GLU A 38 -14.09 -11.98 7.70
C GLU A 38 -12.67 -11.57 8.15
N LEU A 39 -11.69 -11.62 7.25
CA LEU A 39 -10.31 -11.22 7.54
C LEU A 39 -10.17 -9.71 7.74
N LEU A 40 -10.90 -8.89 6.97
CA LEU A 40 -10.95 -7.44 7.18
C LEU A 40 -11.52 -7.09 8.57
N ARG A 41 -12.59 -7.76 9.00
CA ARG A 41 -13.15 -7.61 10.36
C ARG A 41 -12.17 -8.06 11.45
N ALA A 42 -11.36 -9.07 11.16
CA ALA A 42 -10.25 -9.50 12.00
C ALA A 42 -9.01 -8.56 11.95
N ARG A 43 -9.14 -7.38 11.34
CA ARG A 43 -8.10 -6.34 11.21
C ARG A 43 -6.89 -6.75 10.37
N SER A 44 -7.04 -7.71 9.46
CA SER A 44 -6.00 -7.98 8.46
C SER A 44 -5.79 -6.77 7.56
N SER A 45 -4.53 -6.42 7.31
CA SER A 45 -4.18 -5.35 6.37
C SER A 45 -4.35 -5.80 4.91
N LEU A 46 -4.34 -4.85 3.96
CA LEU A 46 -4.33 -5.17 2.54
C LEU A 46 -3.13 -6.06 2.15
N GLY A 47 -1.96 -5.79 2.74
CA GLY A 47 -0.77 -6.63 2.55
C GLY A 47 -0.98 -8.05 3.06
N ASP A 48 -1.63 -8.23 4.23
CA ASP A 48 -1.94 -9.55 4.77
C ASP A 48 -2.90 -10.33 3.85
N LEU A 49 -3.95 -9.67 3.36
CA LEU A 49 -4.88 -10.28 2.40
C LEU A 49 -4.16 -10.75 1.14
N TYR A 50 -3.27 -9.92 0.60
CA TYR A 50 -2.56 -10.22 -0.64
C TYR A 50 -1.53 -11.34 -0.45
N LEU A 51 -0.72 -11.29 0.60
CA LEU A 51 0.37 -12.24 0.82
C LEU A 51 -0.07 -13.54 1.49
N GLN A 52 -1.09 -13.52 2.36
CA GLN A 52 -1.48 -14.69 3.16
C GLN A 52 -2.72 -15.42 2.62
N LEU A 53 -3.58 -14.72 1.86
CA LEU A 53 -4.79 -15.30 1.25
C LEU A 53 -4.68 -15.41 -0.28
N LEU A 54 -4.60 -14.28 -1.00
CA LEU A 54 -4.70 -14.27 -2.46
C LEU A 54 -3.51 -14.94 -3.14
N THR A 55 -2.28 -14.55 -2.78
CA THR A 55 -1.06 -15.12 -3.38
C THR A 55 -1.00 -16.64 -3.18
N PRO A 56 -1.17 -17.20 -1.97
CA PRO A 56 -1.13 -18.64 -1.79
C PRO A 56 -2.30 -19.37 -2.46
N ALA A 57 -3.47 -18.74 -2.59
CA ALA A 57 -4.60 -19.31 -3.30
C ALA A 57 -4.30 -19.43 -4.81
N LEU A 58 -3.80 -18.36 -5.43
CA LEU A 58 -3.41 -18.36 -6.84
C LEU A 58 -2.27 -19.35 -7.12
N VAL A 59 -1.27 -19.42 -6.24
CA VAL A 59 -0.18 -20.40 -6.36
C VAL A 59 -0.74 -21.82 -6.31
N ARG A 60 -1.64 -22.13 -5.38
CA ARG A 60 -2.25 -23.46 -5.29
C ARG A 60 -3.10 -23.78 -6.52
N ILE A 61 -3.89 -22.84 -7.02
CA ILE A 61 -4.71 -23.02 -8.23
C ILE A 61 -3.82 -23.23 -9.46
N GLY A 62 -2.73 -22.47 -9.58
CA GLY A 62 -1.73 -22.68 -10.63
C GLY A 62 -1.09 -24.06 -10.56
N GLN A 63 -0.77 -24.56 -9.36
CA GLN A 63 -0.28 -25.93 -9.16
C GLN A 63 -1.31 -26.97 -9.58
N LEU A 64 -2.57 -26.84 -9.14
CA LEU A 64 -3.65 -27.75 -9.55
C LEU A 64 -3.80 -27.81 -11.08
N TRP A 65 -3.60 -26.69 -11.78
CA TRP A 65 -3.62 -26.67 -13.23
C TRP A 65 -2.39 -27.34 -13.85
N CYS A 66 -1.18 -27.06 -13.34
CA CYS A 66 0.05 -27.73 -13.79
C CYS A 66 0.02 -29.25 -13.55
N ASP A 67 -0.62 -29.68 -12.47
CA ASP A 67 -0.81 -31.07 -12.08
C ASP A 67 -2.00 -31.73 -12.83
N GLU A 68 -2.63 -31.01 -13.77
CA GLU A 68 -3.79 -31.44 -14.57
C GLU A 68 -5.05 -31.81 -13.74
N GLU A 69 -5.11 -31.45 -12.46
CA GLU A 69 -6.27 -31.65 -11.58
C GLU A 69 -7.45 -30.72 -11.96
N ILE A 70 -7.15 -29.55 -12.55
CA ILE A 70 -8.14 -28.61 -13.08
C ILE A 70 -7.77 -28.16 -14.50
N GLY A 71 -8.78 -27.88 -15.32
CA GLY A 71 -8.58 -27.27 -16.64
C GLY A 71 -8.29 -25.78 -16.57
N VAL A 72 -7.69 -25.23 -17.63
CA VAL A 72 -7.39 -23.79 -17.78
C VAL A 72 -8.63 -22.89 -17.58
N GLY A 73 -9.83 -23.37 -17.90
CA GLY A 73 -11.07 -22.62 -17.67
C GLY A 73 -11.31 -22.29 -16.18
N LEU A 74 -10.99 -23.21 -15.27
CA LEU A 74 -11.13 -22.99 -13.83
C LEU A 74 -10.02 -22.09 -13.28
N GLU A 75 -8.79 -22.19 -13.80
CA GLU A 75 -7.72 -21.24 -13.50
C GLU A 75 -8.16 -19.81 -13.88
N LYS A 76 -8.65 -19.63 -15.12
CA LYS A 76 -9.11 -18.32 -15.60
C LYS A 76 -10.30 -17.80 -14.81
N LEU A 77 -11.27 -18.64 -14.46
CA LEU A 77 -12.39 -18.26 -13.61
C LEU A 77 -11.89 -17.72 -12.25
N ALA A 78 -11.00 -18.48 -11.59
CA ALA A 78 -10.45 -18.08 -10.31
C ALA A 78 -9.65 -16.77 -10.39
N SER A 79 -8.78 -16.63 -11.40
CA SER A 79 -7.99 -15.41 -11.63
C SER A 79 -8.87 -14.19 -11.87
N HIS A 80 -9.96 -14.31 -12.63
CA HIS A 80 -10.93 -13.21 -12.83
C HIS A 80 -11.69 -12.82 -11.55
N LEU A 81 -12.11 -13.80 -10.75
CA LEU A 81 -12.74 -13.53 -9.47
C LEU A 81 -11.79 -12.83 -8.50
N VAL A 82 -10.51 -13.24 -8.47
CA VAL A 82 -9.49 -12.55 -7.67
C VAL A 82 -9.34 -11.10 -8.13
N LEU A 83 -9.25 -10.83 -9.44
CA LEU A 83 -9.19 -9.46 -9.96
C LEU A 83 -10.41 -8.64 -9.56
N LYS A 84 -11.62 -9.20 -9.65
CA LYS A 84 -12.85 -8.56 -9.17
C LYS A 84 -12.79 -8.22 -7.69
N HIS A 85 -12.25 -9.10 -6.85
CA HIS A 85 -12.06 -8.83 -5.43
C HIS A 85 -11.01 -7.74 -5.19
N MET A 86 -9.93 -7.73 -5.97
CA MET A 86 -8.90 -6.67 -5.90
C MET A 86 -9.47 -5.30 -6.30
N ASP A 87 -10.35 -5.23 -7.30
CA ASP A 87 -11.03 -3.97 -7.65
C ASP A 87 -11.91 -3.45 -6.51
N ARG A 88 -12.67 -4.34 -5.85
CA ARG A 88 -13.45 -3.99 -4.64
C ARG A 88 -12.55 -3.49 -3.51
N LEU A 89 -11.43 -4.18 -3.24
CA LEU A 89 -10.47 -3.79 -2.22
C LEU A 89 -9.82 -2.44 -2.55
N ARG A 90 -9.38 -2.25 -3.80
CA ARG A 90 -8.79 -0.98 -4.27
C ARG A 90 -9.71 0.20 -4.03
N GLY A 91 -11.03 0.04 -4.25
CA GLY A 91 -12.03 1.07 -3.98
C GLY A 91 -12.10 1.52 -2.52
N MET A 92 -11.70 0.67 -1.55
CA MET A 92 -11.64 1.02 -0.12
C MET A 92 -10.44 1.89 0.24
N TYR A 93 -9.39 1.89 -0.60
CA TYR A 93 -8.12 2.60 -0.37
C TYR A 93 -7.87 3.75 -1.36
N ALA A 94 -8.74 3.92 -2.36
CA ALA A 94 -8.63 5.03 -3.30
C ALA A 94 -8.81 6.36 -2.55
N HIS A 95 -7.80 7.23 -2.64
CA HIS A 95 -7.88 8.58 -2.12
C HIS A 95 -8.54 9.50 -3.16
N GLU A 96 -9.33 10.47 -2.71
CA GLU A 96 -9.80 11.57 -3.57
C GLU A 96 -8.61 12.29 -4.21
N GLU A 97 -8.80 12.75 -5.46
CA GLU A 97 -7.84 13.37 -6.38
C GLU A 97 -7.11 14.60 -5.82
N ARG A 98 -6.27 14.39 -4.82
CA ARG A 98 -5.24 15.33 -4.39
C ARG A 98 -3.97 14.98 -5.13
N ARG A 99 -3.17 16.00 -5.49
CA ARG A 99 -1.81 15.77 -5.99
C ARG A 99 -1.02 15.06 -4.90
N LEU A 100 -0.90 13.74 -5.04
CA LEU A 100 -0.16 12.91 -4.10
C LEU A 100 1.34 13.23 -4.30
N PRO A 101 2.11 13.35 -3.21
CA PRO A 101 3.49 13.84 -3.27
C PRO A 101 4.44 12.89 -4.00
N ASN A 102 4.09 11.60 -4.04
CA ASN A 102 4.89 10.55 -4.65
C ASN A 102 4.09 9.89 -5.79
N HIS A 103 4.78 9.59 -6.87
CA HIS A 103 4.24 8.96 -8.06
C HIS A 103 5.11 7.76 -8.46
N VAL A 104 4.44 6.64 -8.67
CA VAL A 104 5.05 5.39 -9.11
C VAL A 104 4.38 4.92 -10.40
N LEU A 105 5.20 4.44 -11.32
CA LEU A 105 4.76 3.67 -12.48
C LEU A 105 5.02 2.19 -12.21
N VAL A 106 3.99 1.37 -12.35
CA VAL A 106 4.06 -0.08 -12.16
C VAL A 106 3.71 -0.76 -13.49
N SER A 107 4.55 -1.67 -13.96
CA SER A 107 4.34 -2.38 -15.22
C SER A 107 4.88 -3.80 -15.17
N CYS A 108 4.29 -4.70 -15.96
CA CYS A 108 5.00 -5.89 -16.41
C CYS A 108 5.96 -5.51 -17.53
N ILE A 109 7.10 -6.20 -17.61
CA ILE A 109 8.03 -6.03 -18.72
C ILE A 109 7.47 -6.67 -20.00
N GLU A 110 8.07 -6.35 -21.14
CA GLU A 110 7.77 -6.95 -22.43
C GLU A 110 7.78 -8.50 -22.37
N GLY A 111 6.75 -9.11 -22.96
CA GLY A 111 6.52 -10.55 -22.95
C GLY A 111 5.90 -11.09 -21.66
N GLU A 112 5.69 -10.27 -20.62
CA GLU A 112 5.15 -10.72 -19.34
C GLU A 112 3.63 -10.51 -19.21
N GLN A 113 2.89 -11.61 -19.23
CA GLN A 113 1.42 -11.61 -19.15
C GLN A 113 0.87 -11.73 -17.73
N HIS A 114 1.68 -12.14 -16.74
CA HIS A 114 1.20 -12.35 -15.37
C HIS A 114 1.25 -11.08 -14.54
N PHE A 115 0.19 -10.29 -14.64
CA PHE A 115 0.15 -8.96 -14.04
C PHE A 115 -0.47 -8.87 -12.64
N ILE A 116 -1.06 -9.95 -12.10
CA ILE A 116 -1.72 -9.90 -10.77
C ILE A 116 -0.75 -9.46 -9.67
N GLY A 117 0.49 -9.98 -9.67
CA GLY A 117 1.51 -9.58 -8.70
C GLY A 117 1.91 -8.10 -8.84
N ALA A 118 2.05 -7.61 -10.07
CA ALA A 118 2.29 -6.18 -10.34
C ALA A 118 1.10 -5.33 -9.86
N ARG A 119 -0.13 -5.79 -10.10
CA ARG A 119 -1.34 -5.13 -9.62
C ARG A 119 -1.40 -5.06 -8.10
N MET A 120 -0.95 -6.10 -7.38
CA MET A 120 -0.83 -6.05 -5.91
C MET A 120 0.12 -4.95 -5.46
N VAL A 121 1.29 -4.81 -6.11
CA VAL A 121 2.24 -3.72 -5.83
C VAL A 121 1.59 -2.35 -6.05
N ALA A 122 0.90 -2.17 -7.18
CA ALA A 122 0.19 -0.94 -7.51
C ALA A 122 -0.88 -0.58 -6.46
N ASP A 123 -1.66 -1.55 -6.01
CA ASP A 123 -2.68 -1.34 -4.97
C ASP A 123 -2.06 -1.01 -3.60
N LEU A 124 -0.91 -1.62 -3.25
CA LEU A 124 -0.22 -1.33 -1.99
C LEU A 124 0.39 0.08 -2.00
N PHE A 125 0.96 0.54 -3.11
CA PHE A 125 1.40 1.93 -3.25
C PHE A 125 0.22 2.91 -3.13
N LEU A 126 -0.90 2.59 -3.79
CA LEU A 126 -2.12 3.39 -3.67
C LEU A 126 -2.56 3.51 -2.20
N ALA A 127 -2.60 2.40 -1.47
CA ALA A 127 -2.96 2.37 -0.05
C ALA A 127 -1.95 3.11 0.86
N LYS A 128 -0.74 3.41 0.36
CA LYS A 128 0.26 4.25 1.04
C LYS A 128 0.18 5.72 0.63
N GLY A 129 -0.82 6.12 -0.16
CA GLY A 129 -1.00 7.51 -0.59
C GLY A 129 -0.10 7.93 -1.74
N TRP A 130 0.25 7.00 -2.63
CA TRP A 130 0.98 7.32 -3.86
C TRP A 130 0.03 7.50 -5.04
N SER A 131 0.39 8.39 -5.96
CA SER A 131 -0.14 8.37 -7.32
C SER A 131 0.42 7.15 -8.03
N VAL A 132 -0.42 6.38 -8.71
CA VAL A 132 -0.03 5.10 -9.31
C VAL A 132 -0.51 5.02 -10.74
N ASP A 133 0.44 4.98 -11.68
CA ASP A 133 0.19 4.56 -13.06
C ASP A 133 0.44 3.05 -13.17
N PHE A 134 -0.59 2.25 -13.38
CA PHE A 134 -0.46 0.82 -13.62
C PHE A 134 -0.70 0.53 -15.10
N LEU A 135 0.34 0.14 -15.84
CA LEU A 135 0.26 -0.06 -17.28
C LEU A 135 -0.23 -1.45 -17.69
N GLY A 136 -0.20 -2.42 -16.78
CA GLY A 136 -0.66 -3.78 -17.03
C GLY A 136 0.42 -4.72 -17.61
N PRO A 137 0.00 -5.82 -18.26
CA PRO A 137 0.88 -6.82 -18.85
C PRO A 137 1.54 -6.34 -20.14
N ASP A 138 2.67 -6.97 -20.49
CA ASP A 138 3.26 -6.99 -21.84
C ASP A 138 3.42 -5.60 -22.50
N VAL A 139 4.05 -4.67 -21.78
CA VAL A 139 4.36 -3.34 -22.32
C VAL A 139 5.70 -3.39 -23.05
N PRO A 140 5.76 -3.11 -24.37
CA PRO A 140 7.02 -3.11 -25.12
C PRO A 140 8.04 -2.14 -24.52
N THR A 141 9.31 -2.53 -24.51
CA THR A 141 10.40 -1.78 -23.86
C THR A 141 10.48 -0.32 -24.33
N PRO A 142 10.42 0.00 -25.64
CA PRO A 142 10.46 1.40 -26.10
C PRO A 142 9.24 2.22 -25.65
N ALA A 143 8.04 1.62 -25.68
CA ALA A 143 6.81 2.29 -25.26
C ALA A 143 6.80 2.56 -23.74
N LEU A 144 7.36 1.64 -22.96
CA LEU A 144 7.54 1.79 -21.52
C LEU A 144 8.50 2.94 -21.22
N PHE A 145 9.64 3.01 -21.91
CA PHE A 145 10.60 4.11 -21.80
C PHE A 145 9.98 5.47 -22.12
N ASP A 146 9.25 5.59 -23.24
CA ASP A 146 8.56 6.82 -23.64
C ASP A 146 7.51 7.25 -22.60
N THR A 147 6.78 6.30 -22.05
CA THR A 147 5.79 6.57 -20.99
C THR A 147 6.48 7.08 -19.72
N ILE A 148 7.60 6.48 -19.31
CA ILE A 148 8.37 6.94 -18.14
C ILE A 148 8.89 8.36 -18.36
N LYS A 149 9.40 8.68 -19.55
CA LYS A 149 9.85 10.04 -19.89
C LYS A 149 8.71 11.06 -19.84
N MET A 150 7.53 10.70 -20.34
CA MET A 150 6.37 11.58 -20.38
C MET A 150 5.78 11.81 -18.99
N ARG A 151 5.69 10.76 -18.18
CA ARG A 151 5.01 10.78 -16.88
C ARG A 151 5.94 11.19 -15.73
N GLN A 152 7.26 11.08 -15.91
CA GLN A 152 8.31 11.44 -14.95
C GLN A 152 8.05 10.94 -13.51
N PRO A 153 7.77 9.63 -13.32
CA PRO A 153 7.58 9.09 -11.97
C PRO A 153 8.90 9.16 -11.18
N GLN A 154 8.81 9.27 -9.84
CA GLN A 154 10.01 9.12 -9.00
C GLN A 154 10.45 7.66 -8.87
N LEU A 155 9.53 6.72 -9.09
CA LEU A 155 9.75 5.29 -8.95
C LEU A 155 9.14 4.50 -10.12
N VAL A 156 9.87 3.51 -10.60
CA VAL A 156 9.38 2.51 -11.54
C VAL A 156 9.46 1.13 -10.90
N ALA A 157 8.35 0.41 -10.83
CA ALA A 157 8.29 -0.97 -10.33
C ALA A 157 7.96 -1.94 -11.47
N LEU A 158 8.87 -2.85 -11.77
CA LEU A 158 8.77 -3.79 -12.89
C LEU A 158 8.58 -5.23 -12.40
N SER A 159 7.60 -5.91 -12.98
CA SER A 159 7.42 -7.35 -12.78
C SER A 159 8.05 -8.13 -13.93
N VAL A 160 8.94 -9.06 -13.57
CA VAL A 160 9.75 -9.88 -14.49
C VAL A 160 9.70 -11.34 -14.04
N ARG A 161 9.17 -12.26 -14.85
CA ARG A 161 9.14 -13.69 -14.51
C ARG A 161 9.93 -14.61 -15.43
N THR A 162 10.39 -14.13 -16.57
CA THR A 162 11.11 -14.95 -17.55
C THR A 162 12.57 -14.50 -17.70
N ALA A 163 13.45 -15.41 -18.14
CA ALA A 163 14.84 -15.08 -18.43
C ALA A 163 14.97 -14.06 -19.57
N THR A 164 14.08 -14.13 -20.59
CA THR A 164 14.00 -13.12 -21.65
C THR A 164 13.60 -11.75 -21.09
N GLY A 165 12.63 -11.72 -20.17
CA GLY A 165 12.21 -10.50 -19.48
C GLY A 165 13.34 -9.84 -18.68
N VAL A 166 14.28 -10.62 -18.13
CA VAL A 166 15.48 -10.06 -17.46
C VAL A 166 16.35 -9.27 -18.46
N GLY A 167 16.47 -9.76 -19.71
CA GLY A 167 17.15 -9.04 -20.78
C GLY A 167 16.49 -7.70 -21.11
N HIS A 168 15.16 -7.69 -21.31
CA HIS A 168 14.40 -6.47 -21.53
C HIS A 168 14.51 -5.49 -20.36
N ALA A 169 14.48 -5.98 -19.12
CA ALA A 169 14.67 -5.16 -17.94
C ALA A 169 16.07 -4.52 -17.90
N ARG A 170 17.13 -5.22 -18.32
CA ARG A 170 18.49 -4.67 -18.39
C ARG A 170 18.57 -3.52 -19.39
N LEU A 171 18.06 -3.74 -20.60
CA LEU A 171 18.02 -2.71 -21.65
C LEU A 171 17.28 -1.46 -21.15
N LEU A 172 16.11 -1.64 -20.55
CA LEU A 172 15.33 -0.52 -20.02
C LEU A 172 16.07 0.23 -18.89
N VAL A 173 16.66 -0.50 -17.94
CA VAL A 173 17.39 0.11 -16.82
C VAL A 173 18.60 0.90 -17.34
N GLU A 174 19.36 0.33 -18.26
CA GLU A 174 20.50 1.00 -18.91
C GLU A 174 20.04 2.29 -19.61
N GLU A 175 18.96 2.25 -20.39
CA GLU A 175 18.40 3.44 -21.04
C GLU A 175 17.93 4.50 -20.02
N LEU A 176 17.23 4.10 -18.96
CA LEU A 176 16.73 5.02 -17.94
C LEU A 176 17.86 5.70 -17.16
N THR A 177 19.01 5.02 -16.95
CA THR A 177 20.16 5.62 -16.25
C THR A 177 20.81 6.76 -17.03
N THR A 178 20.53 6.89 -18.33
CA THR A 178 21.02 8.00 -19.16
C THR A 178 20.22 9.30 -18.97
N LEU A 179 19.06 9.23 -18.31
CA LEU A 179 18.22 10.40 -18.05
C LEU A 179 18.82 11.27 -16.93
N GLU A 180 18.78 12.58 -17.12
CA GLU A 180 19.25 13.56 -16.12
C GLU A 180 18.53 13.41 -14.77
N ALA A 181 17.22 13.07 -14.82
CA ALA A 181 16.39 12.76 -13.66
C ALA A 181 15.88 11.31 -13.73
N ALA A 182 16.79 10.34 -13.63
CA ALA A 182 16.44 8.93 -13.65
C ALA A 182 15.57 8.53 -12.43
N PRO A 183 14.45 7.80 -12.64
CA PRO A 183 13.66 7.28 -11.54
C PRO A 183 14.43 6.22 -10.75
N LYS A 184 14.03 6.01 -9.50
CA LYS A 184 14.44 4.80 -8.76
C LYS A 184 13.71 3.59 -9.34
N ILE A 185 14.35 2.43 -9.34
CA ILE A 185 13.82 1.23 -9.99
C ILE A 185 13.71 0.09 -8.97
N ILE A 186 12.57 -0.60 -8.98
CA ILE A 186 12.35 -1.82 -8.23
C ILE A 186 12.00 -2.93 -9.21
N LEU A 187 12.79 -4.00 -9.18
CA LEU A 187 12.55 -5.20 -9.97
C LEU A 187 11.99 -6.28 -9.05
N GLY A 188 10.91 -6.92 -9.48
CA GLY A 188 10.32 -8.05 -8.77
C GLY A 188 9.85 -9.12 -9.74
N GLY A 189 9.26 -10.19 -9.20
CA GLY A 189 8.81 -11.33 -9.97
C GLY A 189 9.80 -12.51 -9.92
N GLN A 190 9.34 -13.66 -10.39
CA GLN A 190 10.00 -14.95 -10.13
C GLN A 190 11.40 -15.05 -10.72
N ALA A 191 11.65 -14.44 -11.88
CA ALA A 191 12.99 -14.46 -12.48
C ALA A 191 13.99 -13.70 -11.62
N MET A 192 13.57 -12.62 -10.96
CA MET A 192 14.48 -11.81 -10.13
C MET A 192 14.94 -12.52 -8.87
N ALA A 193 14.18 -13.50 -8.36
CA ALA A 193 14.59 -14.30 -7.21
C ALA A 193 15.78 -15.24 -7.50
N GLN A 194 16.00 -15.57 -8.77
CA GLN A 194 17.04 -16.51 -9.22
C GLN A 194 18.20 -15.81 -9.94
N ASN A 195 18.09 -14.51 -10.19
CA ASN A 195 19.09 -13.72 -10.91
C ASN A 195 19.74 -12.71 -9.96
N GLU A 196 21.06 -12.66 -9.96
CA GLU A 196 21.80 -11.62 -9.26
C GLU A 196 21.68 -10.29 -10.03
N TRP A 197 21.23 -9.25 -9.33
CA TRP A 197 21.16 -7.88 -9.84
C TRP A 197 21.91 -6.95 -8.91
N ALA A 198 22.76 -6.08 -9.47
CA ALA A 198 23.56 -5.14 -8.70
C ALA A 198 22.66 -4.17 -7.91
N GLN A 199 22.85 -4.10 -6.59
CA GLN A 199 22.13 -3.19 -5.72
C GLN A 199 22.94 -1.88 -5.61
N ASP A 200 22.70 -0.95 -6.52
CA ASP A 200 23.52 0.26 -6.69
C ASP A 200 22.86 1.55 -6.17
N GLY A 201 21.79 1.43 -5.39
CA GLY A 201 21.05 2.57 -4.83
C GLY A 201 20.20 3.33 -5.84
N ALA A 202 20.27 2.99 -7.13
CA ALA A 202 19.33 3.41 -8.17
C ALA A 202 18.32 2.29 -8.48
N CYS A 203 18.77 1.04 -8.47
CA CYS A 203 17.95 -0.15 -8.66
C CYS A 203 17.99 -1.08 -7.44
N ALA A 204 16.85 -1.71 -7.14
CA ALA A 204 16.76 -2.75 -6.12
C ALA A 204 15.86 -3.92 -6.53
N VAL A 205 16.04 -5.07 -5.89
CA VAL A 205 15.21 -6.26 -6.12
C VAL A 205 14.32 -6.52 -4.91
N ALA A 206 13.04 -6.78 -5.17
CA ALA A 206 12.05 -7.15 -4.16
C ALA A 206 11.57 -8.60 -4.36
N ARG A 207 11.43 -9.35 -3.26
CA ARG A 207 10.98 -10.75 -3.28
C ARG A 207 9.46 -10.88 -3.29
N ASP A 208 8.76 -9.88 -2.75
CA ASP A 208 7.31 -9.81 -2.74
C ASP A 208 6.79 -8.37 -2.80
N ALA A 209 5.47 -8.24 -2.87
CA ALA A 209 4.82 -6.95 -3.05
C ALA A 209 4.95 -6.01 -1.83
N VAL A 210 5.02 -6.54 -0.61
CA VAL A 210 5.17 -5.72 0.61
C VAL A 210 6.61 -5.23 0.72
N GLU A 211 7.58 -6.12 0.49
CA GLU A 211 9.00 -5.75 0.48
C GLU A 211 9.30 -4.69 -0.59
N GLY A 212 8.67 -4.77 -1.77
CA GLY A 212 8.83 -3.76 -2.82
C GLY A 212 8.42 -2.35 -2.35
N VAL A 213 7.30 -2.24 -1.63
CA VAL A 213 6.86 -0.95 -1.08
C VAL A 213 7.78 -0.46 0.03
N ASP A 214 8.32 -1.36 0.86
CA ASP A 214 9.26 -1.00 1.92
C ASP A 214 10.62 -0.54 1.37
N ILE A 215 11.10 -1.18 0.30
CA ILE A 215 12.33 -0.78 -0.41
C ILE A 215 12.17 0.61 -1.04
N ALA A 216 11.01 0.92 -1.61
CA ALA A 216 10.74 2.23 -2.20
C ALA A 216 10.95 3.38 -1.21
N GLY A 217 10.48 3.21 0.03
CA GLY A 217 10.69 4.20 1.10
C GLY A 217 12.17 4.46 1.39
N LYS A 218 13.01 3.42 1.32
CA LYS A 218 14.45 3.51 1.52
C LYS A 218 15.15 4.17 0.33
N LEU A 219 14.83 3.74 -0.91
CA LEU A 219 15.47 4.23 -2.14
C LEU A 219 15.26 5.73 -2.36
N LEU A 220 14.06 6.22 -2.04
CA LEU A 220 13.70 7.61 -2.21
C LEU A 220 14.01 8.46 -0.98
N GLN A 221 14.66 7.87 0.04
CA GLN A 221 14.93 8.52 1.32
C GLN A 221 13.68 9.24 1.83
N LEU A 222 12.52 8.59 1.70
CA LEU A 222 11.28 9.07 2.28
C LEU A 222 11.42 8.91 3.79
N GLU A 223 12.19 9.79 4.42
CA GLU A 223 12.04 10.06 5.85
C GLU A 223 10.56 10.31 6.07
N ARG A 224 9.93 9.65 7.05
CA ARG A 224 8.60 10.08 7.49
C ARG A 224 8.73 11.57 7.80
N PRO A 225 8.20 12.49 6.97
CA PRO A 225 8.70 13.85 7.05
C PRO A 225 8.29 14.40 8.40
N LYS A 226 9.24 14.94 9.19
CA LYS A 226 8.89 15.77 10.35
C LYS A 226 7.95 16.92 9.94
N ALA A 227 8.00 17.34 8.67
CA ALA A 227 7.07 18.25 8.03
C ALA A 227 5.60 17.78 8.13
N VAL A 228 5.33 16.48 7.91
CA VAL A 228 3.99 15.89 8.01
C VAL A 228 3.49 15.92 9.47
N LEU A 229 4.34 15.61 10.45
CA LEU A 229 3.96 15.74 11.87
C LEU A 229 3.60 17.19 12.20
N LYS A 230 4.38 18.16 11.73
CA LYS A 230 4.09 19.58 11.93
C LYS A 230 2.73 19.98 11.35
N GLU A 231 2.37 19.48 10.17
CA GLU A 231 1.04 19.69 9.57
C GLU A 231 -0.09 19.07 10.42
N TYR A 232 0.10 17.85 10.93
CA TYR A 232 -0.86 17.24 11.86
C TYR A 232 -1.02 18.04 13.14
N LEU A 233 0.08 18.57 13.70
CA LEU A 233 0.04 19.40 14.90
C LEU A 233 -0.64 20.75 14.63
N ILE A 234 -0.43 21.35 13.45
CA ILE A 234 -1.12 22.58 13.03
C ILE A 234 -2.62 22.32 12.87
N GLY A 235 -3.02 21.25 12.18
CA GLY A 235 -4.42 20.89 11.99
C GLY A 235 -5.14 20.59 13.32
N LEU A 236 -4.50 19.83 14.20
CA LEU A 236 -4.98 19.61 15.57
C LEU A 236 -5.16 20.94 16.32
N GLY A 237 -4.14 21.81 16.27
CA GLY A 237 -4.18 23.10 16.95
C GLY A 237 -5.30 24.02 16.47
N GLN A 238 -5.56 24.04 15.15
CA GLN A 238 -6.69 24.74 14.55
C GLN A 238 -8.03 24.18 15.03
N GLN A 239 -8.18 22.86 15.04
CA GLN A 239 -9.40 22.19 15.49
C GLN A 239 -9.68 22.47 16.98
N VAL A 240 -8.66 22.39 17.84
CA VAL A 240 -8.76 22.75 19.27
C VAL A 240 -9.23 24.20 19.43
N ARG A 241 -8.62 25.13 18.67
CA ARG A 241 -8.99 26.56 18.70
C ARG A 241 -10.43 26.77 18.24
N GLU A 242 -10.84 26.13 17.15
CA GLU A 242 -12.21 26.24 16.64
C GLU A 242 -13.24 25.74 17.64
N LEU A 243 -13.05 24.54 18.19
CA LEU A 243 -13.96 23.97 19.18
C LEU A 243 -14.02 24.81 20.45
N ARG A 244 -12.87 25.32 20.92
CA ARG A 244 -12.81 26.25 22.06
C ARG A 244 -13.59 27.53 21.77
N ASN A 245 -13.40 28.12 20.59
CA ASN A 245 -14.12 29.34 20.19
C ASN A 245 -15.64 29.11 20.05
N ARG A 246 -16.08 27.94 19.57
CA ARG A 246 -17.51 27.58 19.51
C ARG A 246 -18.14 27.49 20.89
N LYS A 247 -17.38 27.05 21.90
CA LYS A 247 -17.79 27.09 23.32
C LYS A 247 -17.71 28.49 23.95
N GLY A 248 -17.21 29.50 23.23
CA GLY A 248 -17.01 30.85 23.76
C GLY A 248 -15.89 30.93 24.80
N TRP A 249 -15.01 29.94 24.87
CA TRP A 249 -13.97 29.84 25.89
C TRP A 249 -12.69 30.58 25.50
N THR A 250 -12.06 31.20 26.48
CA THR A 250 -10.68 31.70 26.38
C THR A 250 -9.67 30.57 26.52
N GLN A 251 -8.42 30.80 26.10
CA GLN A 251 -7.34 29.82 26.29
C GLN A 251 -7.08 29.52 27.78
N GLU A 252 -7.36 30.47 28.68
CA GLU A 252 -7.25 30.27 30.13
C GLU A 252 -8.29 29.27 30.63
N GLN A 253 -9.54 29.42 30.21
CA GLN A 253 -10.63 28.52 30.60
C GLN A 253 -10.41 27.10 30.09
N LEU A 254 -9.86 26.94 28.88
CA LEU A 254 -9.46 25.61 28.40
C LEU A 254 -8.31 25.02 29.21
N SER A 255 -7.36 25.87 29.64
CA SER A 255 -6.26 25.49 30.53
C SER A 255 -6.78 24.89 31.84
N GLU A 256 -7.74 25.56 32.48
CA GLU A 256 -8.37 25.12 33.73
C GLU A 256 -9.10 23.79 33.55
N CYS A 257 -9.92 23.67 32.50
CA CYS A 257 -10.70 22.45 32.24
C CYS A 257 -9.82 21.23 31.93
N THR A 258 -8.66 21.45 31.32
CA THR A 258 -7.73 20.36 30.93
C THR A 258 -6.66 20.07 31.96
N GLN A 259 -6.57 20.91 33.01
CA GLN A 259 -5.46 20.93 33.98
C GLN A 259 -4.08 21.05 33.30
N LEU A 260 -4.03 21.76 32.18
CA LEU A 260 -2.79 22.10 31.48
C LEU A 260 -2.40 23.54 31.82
N THR A 261 -1.19 23.93 31.46
CA THR A 261 -0.78 25.34 31.56
C THR A 261 -1.27 26.11 30.34
N ARG A 262 -1.53 27.41 30.51
CA ARG A 262 -1.95 28.29 29.40
C ARG A 262 -0.91 28.29 28.28
N ALA A 263 0.38 28.23 28.63
CA ALA A 263 1.47 28.12 27.68
C ALA A 263 1.39 26.83 26.83
N SER A 264 1.01 25.70 27.44
CA SER A 264 0.77 24.45 26.73
C SER A 264 -0.43 24.57 25.77
N ILE A 265 -1.53 25.19 26.20
CA ILE A 265 -2.69 25.43 25.31
C ILE A 265 -2.29 26.29 24.10
N VAL A 266 -1.53 27.36 24.31
CA VAL A 266 -1.00 28.21 23.24
C VAL A 266 -0.10 27.43 22.28
N ALA A 267 0.78 26.58 22.82
CA ALA A 267 1.71 25.79 22.02
C ALA A 267 1.00 24.70 21.20
N VAL A 268 -0.04 24.06 21.77
CA VAL A 268 -0.91 23.10 21.08
C VAL A 268 -1.69 23.80 19.97
N GLU A 269 -2.40 24.89 20.27
CA GLU A 269 -3.17 25.62 19.25
C GLU A 269 -2.30 26.21 18.13
N GLY A 270 -1.02 26.47 18.42
CA GLY A 270 -0.04 26.91 17.44
C GLY A 270 0.65 25.79 16.67
N GLY A 271 0.36 24.52 16.96
CA GLY A 271 1.03 23.35 16.35
C GLY A 271 2.54 23.27 16.64
N LYS A 272 3.00 23.90 17.73
CA LYS A 272 4.42 24.00 18.10
C LYS A 272 4.88 22.91 19.08
N GLN A 273 3.95 22.17 19.66
CA GLN A 273 4.23 21.16 20.69
C GLN A 273 3.83 19.77 20.21
N ASN A 274 4.71 18.78 20.41
CA ASN A 274 4.33 17.38 20.29
C ASN A 274 3.32 17.01 21.38
N VAL A 275 2.22 16.38 20.98
CA VAL A 275 1.11 16.08 21.88
C VAL A 275 1.13 14.59 22.23
N SER A 276 1.13 14.26 23.52
CA SER A 276 0.96 12.89 23.98
C SER A 276 -0.50 12.46 23.86
N MET A 277 -0.75 11.14 23.81
CA MET A 277 -2.12 10.63 23.71
C MET A 277 -2.98 11.01 24.93
N ASP A 278 -2.38 11.08 26.12
CA ASP A 278 -3.03 11.60 27.33
C ASP A 278 -3.55 13.03 27.14
N LEU A 279 -2.72 13.91 26.55
CA LEU A 279 -3.11 15.30 26.31
C LEU A 279 -4.25 15.41 25.28
N VAL A 280 -4.22 14.58 24.23
CA VAL A 280 -5.33 14.51 23.25
C VAL A 280 -6.63 14.11 23.93
N ILE A 281 -6.61 13.11 24.82
CA ILE A 281 -7.80 12.67 25.57
C ILE A 281 -8.33 13.78 26.48
N ARG A 282 -7.44 14.48 27.20
CA ARG A 282 -7.85 15.62 28.05
C ARG A 282 -8.51 16.73 27.26
N LEU A 283 -7.94 17.10 26.10
CA LEU A 283 -8.53 18.10 25.21
C LEU A 283 -9.88 17.64 24.67
N ALA A 284 -9.98 16.39 24.22
CA ALA A 284 -11.21 15.83 23.67
C ALA A 284 -12.34 15.84 24.71
N ASN A 285 -12.05 15.39 25.93
CA ASN A 285 -12.99 15.41 27.05
C ASN A 285 -13.43 16.84 27.40
N ALA A 286 -12.48 17.78 27.53
CA ALA A 286 -12.79 19.17 27.87
C ALA A 286 -13.61 19.87 26.77
N LEU A 287 -13.35 19.54 25.50
CA LEU A 287 -14.06 20.10 24.35
C LEU A 287 -15.34 19.32 23.98
N GLU A 288 -15.68 18.28 24.74
CA GLU A 288 -16.86 17.40 24.51
C GLU A 288 -16.89 16.81 23.09
N THR A 289 -15.74 16.34 22.61
CA THR A 289 -15.58 15.69 21.31
C THR A 289 -14.90 14.33 21.47
N SER A 290 -14.96 13.48 20.45
CA SER A 290 -14.13 12.27 20.42
C SER A 290 -12.67 12.62 20.09
N PRO A 291 -11.68 11.84 20.58
CA PRO A 291 -10.29 11.98 20.14
C PRO A 291 -10.10 11.85 18.62
N GLU A 292 -10.94 11.05 17.97
CA GLU A 292 -10.94 10.82 16.51
C GLU A 292 -11.36 12.08 15.76
N ASP A 293 -12.44 12.72 16.19
CA ASP A 293 -12.95 13.98 15.62
C ASP A 293 -12.02 15.17 15.90
N LEU A 294 -11.31 15.12 17.04
CA LEU A 294 -10.30 16.10 17.38
C LEU A 294 -9.07 16.00 16.46
N LEU A 295 -8.70 14.78 16.05
CA LEU A 295 -7.56 14.50 15.18
C LEU A 295 -7.88 14.59 13.67
N SER A 296 -9.15 14.65 13.29
CA SER A 296 -9.62 14.60 11.88
C SER A 296 -9.76 15.97 11.20
N GLY A 297 -9.35 17.07 11.86
CA GLY A 297 -9.48 18.45 11.39
C GLY A 297 -9.10 18.69 9.91
N LYS A 298 -9.82 19.61 9.25
CA LYS A 298 -9.72 19.90 7.80
C LYS A 298 -8.26 20.16 7.37
N ARG A 299 -7.71 19.21 6.62
CA ARG A 299 -6.35 19.27 6.06
C ARG A 299 -6.26 20.29 4.92
N SER A 300 -5.42 21.30 5.07
CA SER A 300 -4.75 21.94 3.92
C SER A 300 -3.32 21.40 3.89
N LEU A 301 -3.07 20.35 3.10
CA LEU A 301 -1.69 19.99 2.77
C LEU A 301 -1.11 21.15 1.95
N PRO A 302 0.10 21.64 2.26
CA PRO A 302 0.76 22.62 1.41
C PRO A 302 1.01 22.02 0.02
N SER A 303 0.83 22.86 -1.00
CA SER A 303 1.07 22.58 -2.41
C SER A 303 2.50 22.14 -2.71
#